data_AF-A0AB34IJ75-F1
#
_entry.id   AF-A0AB34IJ75-F1
#
_cell.length_a   1.000
_cell.length_b   1.000
_cell.length_c   1.000
_cell.angle_alpha   90.00
_cell.angle_beta   90.00
_cell.angle_gamma   90.00
#
_symmetry.space_group_name_H-M   'P 1'
#
loop_
_entity.id
_entity.type
_entity.pdbx_description
1 polymer ?
#
loop_
_entity_poly.entity_id
_entity_poly.type
_entity_poly.pdbx_seq_one_letter_code
_entity_poly.pdbx_strand_id
1 'polypeptide(L)'
;MGKPPRIRKPTKAQMDEKWKSTNPRDLAYEIATFMGGEWPTRPVRKVQLSLEGAPTDAETLLDMTELNPTLLSEMTVPTRELFVEVYYDDLQDVYSEVMASLTPDGKATFDSIRKFKHLAISLGFKAVSDVCQQAFDHPETDDFDEFPEVAPDHRPGCYCKLDVVKFTELTAATTALTKMILDLKGELPPEAEPRIIHVEKKFYYDDV
;
A
#
# COMPACT_ATOMS: atom_id res chain seq x y z
N MET A 1 2.30 -32.38 11.24
CA MET A 1 1.34 -31.26 11.32
C MET A 1 1.75 -30.33 12.45
N GLY A 2 2.45 -29.24 12.14
CA GLY A 2 2.80 -28.21 13.12
C GLY A 2 1.84 -27.03 12.96
N LYS A 3 1.25 -26.53 14.06
CA LYS A 3 0.49 -25.28 14.04
C LYS A 3 1.39 -24.17 13.49
N PRO A 4 0.89 -23.26 12.63
CA PRO A 4 1.68 -22.10 12.22
C PRO A 4 2.14 -21.32 13.46
N PRO A 5 3.38 -20.79 13.46
CA PRO A 5 3.87 -20.03 14.60
C PRO A 5 2.92 -18.88 14.88
N ARG A 6 2.39 -18.81 16.11
CA ARG A 6 1.56 -17.70 16.56
C ARG A 6 2.34 -16.41 16.30
N ILE A 7 1.78 -15.52 15.49
CA ILE A 7 2.21 -14.12 15.39
C ILE A 7 2.36 -13.64 16.83
N ARG A 8 3.59 -13.26 17.22
CA ARG A 8 3.87 -12.82 18.58
C ARG A 8 3.00 -11.60 18.83
N LYS A 9 1.98 -11.75 19.69
CA LYS A 9 1.18 -10.62 20.12
C LYS A 9 2.12 -9.64 20.85
N PRO A 10 2.12 -8.35 20.51
CA PRO A 10 2.91 -7.38 21.23
C PRO A 10 2.49 -7.40 22.70
N THR A 11 3.47 -7.34 23.58
CA THR A 11 3.25 -7.31 25.03
C THR A 11 2.63 -5.99 25.45
N LYS A 12 1.96 -5.97 26.60
CA LYS A 12 1.36 -4.73 27.15
C LYS A 12 2.37 -3.58 27.26
N ALA A 13 3.62 -3.89 27.60
CA ALA A 13 4.72 -2.91 27.63
C ALA A 13 5.14 -2.37 26.24
N GLN A 14 4.98 -3.16 25.17
CA GLN A 14 5.21 -2.72 23.79
C GLN A 14 4.02 -1.90 23.26
N MET A 15 2.81 -2.19 23.74
CA MET A 15 1.62 -1.38 23.44
C MET A 15 1.59 -0.05 24.22
N ASP A 16 2.19 -0.04 25.41
CA ASP A 16 2.30 1.12 26.30
C ASP A 16 3.58 1.95 26.03
N GLU A 17 4.36 1.61 24.99
CA GLU A 17 5.60 2.33 24.67
C GLU A 17 5.23 3.75 24.20
N LYS A 18 5.47 4.74 25.06
CA LYS A 18 5.45 6.15 24.65
C LYS A 18 6.51 6.31 23.58
N TRP A 19 6.07 6.45 22.34
CA TRP A 19 6.90 6.78 21.18
C TRP A 19 7.91 7.85 21.57
N LYS A 20 9.19 7.58 21.28
CA LYS A 20 10.30 8.36 21.86
C LYS A 20 10.36 9.76 21.28
N SER A 21 9.81 9.95 20.07
CA SER A 21 9.76 11.25 19.43
C SER A 21 8.39 11.92 19.44
N THR A 22 8.39 13.21 19.76
CA THR A 22 7.26 14.14 19.58
C THR A 22 7.29 14.85 18.22
N ASN A 23 8.37 14.66 17.46
CA ASN A 23 8.48 15.15 16.09
C ASN A 23 7.72 14.19 15.16
N PRO A 24 6.71 14.66 14.41
CA PRO A 24 5.88 13.82 13.55
C PRO A 24 6.71 12.97 12.58
N ARG A 25 7.76 13.53 11.98
CA ARG A 25 8.63 12.82 11.04
C ARG A 25 9.35 11.64 11.69
N ASP A 26 9.81 11.84 12.91
CA ASP A 26 10.50 10.83 13.71
C ASP A 26 9.57 9.77 14.29
N LEU A 27 8.31 10.14 14.52
CA LEU A 27 7.26 9.19 14.87
C LEU A 27 6.93 8.26 13.68
N ALA A 28 6.84 8.80 12.46
CA ALA A 28 6.76 8.01 11.24
C ALA A 28 7.97 7.07 11.09
N TYR A 29 9.18 7.54 11.42
CA TYR A 29 10.41 6.71 11.44
C TYR A 29 10.33 5.57 12.45
N GLU A 30 9.83 5.83 13.66
CA GLU A 30 9.65 4.81 14.68
C GLU A 30 8.59 3.78 14.28
N ILE A 31 7.48 4.21 13.66
CA ILE A 31 6.42 3.32 13.18
C ILE A 31 6.91 2.41 12.04
N ALA A 32 7.62 2.96 11.04
CA ALA A 32 8.18 2.17 9.94
C ALA A 32 9.21 1.13 10.43
N THR A 33 10.05 1.53 11.39
CA THR A 33 11.04 0.65 12.03
C THR A 33 10.36 -0.42 12.90
N PHE A 34 9.32 -0.05 13.66
CA PHE A 34 8.53 -0.97 14.50
C PHE A 34 7.78 -2.01 13.66
N MET A 35 7.31 -1.66 12.46
CA MET A 35 6.72 -2.60 11.50
C MET A 35 7.76 -3.50 10.81
N GLY A 36 9.04 -3.43 11.20
CA GLY A 36 10.08 -4.37 10.79
C GLY A 36 10.87 -3.97 9.54
N GLY A 37 10.77 -2.72 9.08
CA GLY A 37 11.57 -2.21 7.97
C GLY A 37 12.82 -1.45 8.46
N GLU A 38 14.01 -1.81 7.96
CA GLU A 38 15.07 -0.80 7.85
C GLU A 38 14.59 0.24 6.82
N TRP A 39 14.65 1.53 7.16
CA TRP A 39 14.36 2.58 6.18
C TRP A 39 15.28 2.38 4.98
N PRO A 40 14.76 2.14 3.76
CA PRO A 40 15.64 1.89 2.64
C PRO A 40 16.45 3.16 2.38
N THR A 41 17.72 2.99 2.05
CA THR A 41 18.36 3.93 1.13
C THR A 41 17.42 4.04 -0.06
N ARG A 42 16.64 5.12 -0.12
CA ARG A 42 15.61 5.26 -1.15
C ARG A 42 16.29 5.18 -2.51
N PRO A 43 15.90 4.22 -3.35
CA PRO A 43 16.52 4.10 -4.66
C PRO A 43 16.25 5.38 -5.45
N VAL A 44 17.25 5.85 -6.19
CA VAL A 44 17.02 6.97 -7.12
C VAL A 44 15.98 6.54 -8.14
N ARG A 45 14.84 7.25 -8.18
CA ARG A 45 13.77 7.01 -9.14
C ARG A 45 14.33 7.10 -10.56
N LYS A 46 14.24 5.99 -11.30
CA LYS A 46 14.65 5.91 -12.70
C LYS A 46 13.53 6.35 -13.64
N VAL A 47 12.29 6.17 -13.22
CA VAL A 47 11.07 6.54 -13.95
C VAL A 47 10.22 7.40 -13.02
N GLN A 48 9.77 8.55 -13.51
CA GLN A 48 8.87 9.43 -12.77
C GLN A 48 7.43 9.16 -13.19
N LEU A 49 6.57 8.97 -12.20
CA LEU A 49 5.13 8.94 -12.42
C LEU A 49 4.67 10.36 -12.79
N SER A 50 4.03 10.50 -13.94
CA SER A 50 3.31 11.73 -14.26
C SER A 50 1.93 11.69 -13.64
N LEU A 51 1.52 12.79 -13.02
CA LEU A 51 0.13 13.01 -12.58
C LEU A 51 -0.66 13.82 -13.63
N GLU A 52 -0.05 14.14 -14.76
CA GLU A 52 -0.73 14.83 -15.86
C GLU A 52 -1.85 13.95 -16.41
N GLY A 53 -3.08 14.46 -16.36
CA GLY A 53 -4.28 13.72 -16.77
C GLY A 53 -4.96 12.93 -15.64
N ALA A 54 -4.38 12.84 -14.44
CA ALA A 54 -5.11 12.35 -13.28
C ALA A 54 -6.22 13.34 -12.90
N PRO A 55 -7.42 12.87 -12.50
CA PRO A 55 -8.47 13.75 -12.00
C PRO A 55 -8.01 14.54 -10.79
N THR A 56 -8.55 15.75 -10.62
CA THR A 56 -8.22 16.64 -9.50
C THR A 56 -9.31 16.69 -8.44
N ASP A 57 -10.51 16.17 -8.74
CA ASP A 57 -11.63 16.12 -7.81
C ASP A 57 -11.65 14.82 -6.99
N ALA A 58 -12.07 14.93 -5.73
CA ALA A 58 -12.02 13.83 -4.78
C ALA A 58 -12.96 12.68 -5.17
N GLU A 59 -14.17 12.97 -5.65
CA GLU A 59 -15.18 11.97 -5.99
C GLU A 59 -14.68 11.05 -7.11
N THR A 60 -14.19 11.61 -8.22
CA THR A 60 -13.64 10.82 -9.34
C THR A 60 -12.42 10.01 -8.90
N LEU A 61 -11.54 10.58 -8.07
CA LEU A 61 -10.38 9.86 -7.54
C LEU A 61 -10.80 8.70 -6.63
N LEU A 62 -11.79 8.90 -5.75
CA LEU A 62 -12.32 7.85 -4.88
C LEU A 62 -12.94 6.71 -5.69
N ASP A 63 -13.68 7.04 -6.74
CA ASP A 63 -14.29 6.05 -7.65
C ASP A 63 -13.24 5.28 -8.46
N MET A 64 -12.25 5.98 -9.05
CA MET A 64 -11.22 5.33 -9.85
C MET A 64 -10.31 4.42 -9.02
N THR A 65 -9.98 4.84 -7.79
CA THR A 65 -9.06 4.10 -6.93
C THR A 65 -9.74 2.99 -6.13
N GLU A 66 -11.08 3.03 -6.06
CA GLU A 66 -11.88 2.20 -5.17
C GLU A 66 -11.30 2.18 -3.75
N LEU A 67 -10.94 3.36 -3.23
CA LEU A 67 -10.38 3.49 -1.89
C LEU A 67 -11.40 2.98 -0.87
N ASN A 68 -10.97 2.06 -0.01
CA ASN A 68 -11.64 1.74 1.24
C ASN A 68 -11.07 2.64 2.35
N PRO A 69 -11.73 3.75 2.69
CA PRO A 69 -11.20 4.71 3.66
C PRO A 69 -11.30 4.21 5.10
N THR A 70 -11.98 3.09 5.37
CA THR A 70 -12.30 2.63 6.72
C THR A 70 -11.04 2.43 7.58
N LEU A 71 -9.97 1.87 7.03
CA LEU A 71 -8.73 1.70 7.80
C LEU A 71 -8.10 3.06 8.16
N LEU A 72 -8.14 4.00 7.21
CA LEU A 72 -7.60 5.34 7.41
C LEU A 72 -8.47 6.14 8.39
N SER A 73 -9.80 6.01 8.32
CA SER A 73 -10.74 6.74 9.19
C SER A 73 -10.59 6.36 10.66
N GLU A 74 -10.18 5.13 10.95
CA GLU A 74 -9.90 4.63 12.30
C GLU A 74 -8.63 5.23 12.91
N MET A 75 -7.73 5.79 12.09
CA MET A 75 -6.56 6.53 12.56
C MET A 75 -6.97 7.95 12.95
N THR A 76 -6.32 8.48 13.99
CA THR A 76 -6.40 9.93 14.26
C THR A 76 -5.80 10.71 13.10
N VAL A 77 -6.26 11.94 12.88
CA VAL A 77 -5.76 12.81 11.78
C VAL A 77 -4.22 12.92 11.76
N PRO A 78 -3.52 13.19 12.89
CA PRO A 78 -2.06 13.26 12.88
C PRO A 78 -1.37 11.93 12.52
N THR A 79 -1.90 10.80 13.00
CA THR A 79 -1.35 9.48 12.66
C THR A 79 -1.58 9.17 11.18
N ARG A 80 -2.74 9.54 10.64
CA ARG A 80 -3.06 9.36 9.22
C ARG A 80 -2.14 10.19 8.33
N GLU A 81 -1.93 11.47 8.67
CA GLU A 81 -1.01 12.35 7.95
C GLU A 81 0.37 11.70 7.80
N LEU A 82 0.93 11.22 8.91
CA LEU A 82 2.24 10.56 8.93
C LEU A 82 2.27 9.24 8.16
N PHE A 83 1.22 8.43 8.31
CA PHE A 83 1.10 7.17 7.60
C PHE A 83 1.05 7.41 6.09
N VAL A 84 0.21 8.34 5.64
CA VAL A 84 0.08 8.67 4.22
C VAL A 84 1.36 9.33 3.68
N GLU A 85 2.09 10.10 4.48
CA GLU A 85 3.34 10.78 4.05
C GLU A 85 4.42 9.75 3.70
N VAL A 86 4.62 8.76 4.56
CA VAL A 86 5.57 7.67 4.31
C VAL A 86 5.23 6.92 3.03
N TYR A 87 3.95 6.55 2.89
CA TYR A 87 3.48 5.73 1.78
C TYR A 87 3.40 6.49 0.44
N TYR A 88 3.24 7.82 0.46
CA TYR A 88 3.21 8.64 -0.75
C TYR A 88 4.51 8.54 -1.57
N ASP A 89 5.64 8.52 -0.88
CA ASP A 89 6.93 8.34 -1.54
C ASP A 89 7.16 6.90 -1.96
N ASP A 90 6.76 5.93 -1.14
CA ASP A 90 6.87 4.51 -1.46
C ASP A 90 6.07 4.15 -2.72
N LEU A 91 4.89 4.77 -2.93
CA LEU A 91 4.10 4.58 -4.15
C LEU A 91 4.91 4.94 -5.41
N GLN A 92 5.63 6.06 -5.36
CA GLN A 92 6.45 6.53 -6.48
C GLN A 92 7.73 5.71 -6.64
N ASP A 93 8.37 5.33 -5.53
CA ASP A 93 9.60 4.54 -5.53
C ASP A 93 9.33 3.14 -6.10
N VAL A 94 8.28 2.47 -5.62
CA VAL A 94 7.93 1.13 -6.08
C VAL A 94 7.33 1.16 -7.49
N TYR A 95 6.58 2.21 -7.87
CA TYR A 95 6.20 2.42 -9.27
C TYR A 95 7.45 2.48 -10.16
N SER A 96 8.45 3.29 -9.77
CA SER A 96 9.70 3.37 -10.53
C SER A 96 10.43 2.03 -10.61
N GLU A 97 10.38 1.20 -9.56
CA GLU A 97 10.94 -0.16 -9.57
C GLU A 97 10.23 -1.07 -10.57
N VAL A 98 8.88 -1.07 -10.56
CA VAL A 98 8.06 -1.84 -11.52
C VAL A 98 8.39 -1.42 -12.95
N MET A 99 8.35 -0.11 -13.23
CA MET A 99 8.59 0.42 -14.58
C MET A 99 10.03 0.18 -15.05
N ALA A 100 11.02 0.24 -14.15
CA ALA A 100 12.41 -0.05 -14.49
C ALA A 100 12.64 -1.54 -14.79
N SER A 101 11.74 -2.42 -14.35
CA SER A 101 11.79 -3.86 -14.60
C SER A 101 11.00 -4.29 -15.84
N LEU A 102 10.32 -3.36 -16.51
CA LEU A 102 9.50 -3.67 -17.68
C LEU A 102 10.36 -4.17 -18.85
N THR A 103 9.98 -5.33 -19.35
CA THR A 103 10.50 -5.89 -20.59
C THR A 103 9.75 -5.30 -21.80
N PRO A 104 10.33 -5.36 -23.02
CA PRO A 104 9.69 -4.85 -24.23
C PRO A 104 8.32 -5.48 -24.55
N ASP A 105 8.07 -6.71 -24.09
CA ASP A 105 6.81 -7.44 -24.23
C ASP A 105 5.79 -7.11 -23.12
N GLY A 106 6.07 -6.13 -22.27
CA GLY A 106 5.15 -5.63 -21.25
C GLY A 106 5.03 -6.52 -20.02
N LYS A 107 6.10 -7.23 -19.66
CA LYS A 107 6.17 -7.97 -18.41
C LYS A 107 7.03 -7.22 -17.39
N ALA A 108 6.67 -7.29 -16.12
CA ALA A 108 7.48 -6.75 -15.02
C ALA A 108 7.79 -7.87 -14.02
N THR A 109 8.79 -7.65 -13.15
CA THR A 109 9.18 -8.68 -12.19
C THR A 109 8.08 -8.93 -11.17
N PHE A 110 7.86 -10.21 -10.82
CA PHE A 110 6.88 -10.60 -9.80
C PHE A 110 7.09 -9.85 -8.48
N ASP A 111 8.34 -9.75 -8.01
CA ASP A 111 8.67 -9.15 -6.72
C ASP A 111 8.29 -7.66 -6.67
N SER A 112 8.49 -6.90 -7.76
CA SER A 112 8.14 -5.48 -7.81
C SER A 112 6.62 -5.27 -7.81
N ILE A 113 5.87 -6.05 -8.59
CA ILE A 113 4.41 -6.01 -8.62
C ILE A 113 3.82 -6.43 -7.27
N ARG A 114 4.40 -7.46 -6.62
CA ARG A 114 3.97 -7.92 -5.28
C ARG A 114 4.17 -6.85 -4.23
N LYS A 115 5.35 -6.21 -4.22
CA LYS A 115 5.64 -5.08 -3.33
C LYS A 115 4.64 -3.96 -3.54
N PHE A 116 4.34 -3.60 -4.79
CA PHE A 116 3.34 -2.57 -5.09
C PHE A 116 1.94 -2.95 -4.62
N LYS A 117 1.51 -4.19 -4.87
CA LYS A 117 0.20 -4.69 -4.43
C LYS A 117 0.04 -4.60 -2.91
N HIS A 118 1.04 -5.01 -2.15
CA HIS A 118 1.01 -4.91 -0.69
C HIS A 118 0.88 -3.46 -0.23
N LEU A 119 1.62 -2.56 -0.84
CA LEU A 119 1.54 -1.13 -0.57
C LEU A 119 0.12 -0.58 -0.81
N ALA A 120 -0.48 -0.94 -1.95
CA ALA A 120 -1.84 -0.55 -2.31
C ALA A 120 -2.87 -1.08 -1.30
N ILE A 121 -2.76 -2.35 -0.89
CA ILE A 121 -3.63 -2.95 0.14
C ILE A 121 -3.49 -2.25 1.48
N SER A 122 -2.27 -1.91 1.91
CA SER A 122 -2.03 -1.21 3.18
C SER A 122 -2.71 0.16 3.25
N LEU A 123 -2.87 0.84 2.11
CA LEU A 123 -3.58 2.11 2.01
C LEU A 123 -5.08 1.96 1.70
N GLY A 124 -5.55 0.74 1.43
CA GLY A 124 -6.94 0.46 1.08
C GLY A 124 -7.29 0.75 -0.38
N PHE A 125 -6.31 0.90 -1.29
CA PHE A 125 -6.55 1.12 -2.72
C PHE A 125 -6.80 -0.19 -3.46
N LYS A 126 -8.08 -0.53 -3.66
CA LYS A 126 -8.46 -1.80 -4.26
C LYS A 126 -8.15 -1.85 -5.75
N ALA A 127 -8.49 -0.81 -6.51
CA ALA A 127 -8.44 -0.89 -7.98
C ALA A 127 -7.03 -1.20 -8.52
N VAL A 128 -5.99 -0.53 -8.02
CA VAL A 128 -4.61 -0.79 -8.45
C VAL A 128 -4.07 -2.12 -7.88
N SER A 129 -4.50 -2.53 -6.68
CA SER A 129 -4.21 -3.86 -6.15
C SER A 129 -4.78 -4.98 -7.03
N ASP A 130 -5.98 -4.79 -7.57
CA ASP A 130 -6.62 -5.74 -8.47
C ASP A 130 -5.89 -5.86 -9.81
N VAL A 131 -5.36 -4.76 -10.35
CA VAL A 131 -4.50 -4.82 -11.56
C VAL A 131 -3.24 -5.62 -11.29
N CYS A 132 -2.61 -5.43 -10.12
CA CYS A 132 -1.47 -6.27 -9.72
C CYS A 132 -1.86 -7.74 -9.56
N GLN A 133 -3.05 -8.04 -9.01
CA GLN A 133 -3.54 -9.41 -8.91
C GLN A 133 -3.81 -10.04 -10.29
N GLN A 134 -4.42 -9.29 -11.21
CA GLN A 134 -4.64 -9.73 -12.58
C GLN A 134 -3.33 -10.05 -13.30
N ALA A 135 -2.24 -9.31 -13.00
CA ALA A 135 -0.92 -9.63 -13.53
C ALA A 135 -0.41 -10.99 -13.01
N PHE A 136 -0.68 -11.34 -11.76
CA PHE A 136 -0.35 -12.66 -11.22
C PHE A 136 -1.20 -13.77 -11.83
N ASP A 137 -2.47 -13.50 -12.11
CA ASP A 137 -3.39 -14.51 -12.63
C ASP A 137 -3.34 -14.63 -14.17
N HIS A 138 -2.50 -13.82 -14.85
CA HIS A 138 -2.48 -13.77 -16.31
C HIS A 138 -1.89 -15.06 -16.92
N PRO A 139 -2.50 -15.65 -17.98
CA PRO A 139 -2.01 -16.89 -18.58
C PRO A 139 -0.60 -16.85 -19.19
N GLU A 140 -0.12 -15.65 -19.56
CA GLU A 140 1.24 -15.42 -20.08
C GLU A 140 2.28 -15.09 -19.00
N THR A 141 1.87 -15.02 -17.73
CA THR A 141 2.79 -14.92 -16.61
C THR A 141 3.54 -16.22 -16.47
N ASP A 142 4.85 -16.14 -16.25
CA ASP A 142 5.72 -17.31 -16.26
C ASP A 142 5.16 -18.40 -15.33
N ASP A 143 5.05 -19.62 -15.86
CA ASP A 143 4.29 -20.71 -15.25
C ASP A 143 4.71 -20.92 -13.79
N PHE A 144 3.75 -20.83 -12.87
CA PHE A 144 4.00 -20.99 -11.42
C PHE A 144 4.21 -22.46 -11.01
N ASP A 145 4.39 -23.36 -11.98
CA ASP A 145 4.06 -24.79 -11.92
C ASP A 145 5.16 -25.74 -11.42
N GLU A 146 6.31 -25.25 -10.95
CA GLU A 146 7.25 -26.07 -10.15
C GLU A 146 7.31 -25.63 -8.67
N PHE A 147 6.21 -25.90 -7.92
CA PHE A 147 6.08 -25.89 -6.42
C PHE A 147 6.16 -24.55 -5.64
N PRO A 148 5.59 -24.42 -4.41
CA PRO A 148 4.78 -25.35 -3.58
C PRO A 148 3.35 -24.83 -3.24
N GLU A 149 2.57 -25.59 -2.44
CA GLU A 149 1.19 -25.30 -1.95
C GLU A 149 0.96 -23.93 -1.26
N VAL A 150 2.03 -23.15 -1.04
CA VAL A 150 2.00 -21.81 -0.46
C VAL A 150 2.89 -20.91 -1.33
N ALA A 151 2.33 -19.81 -1.85
CA ALA A 151 3.06 -18.88 -2.69
C ALA A 151 4.29 -18.33 -1.94
N PRO A 152 5.53 -18.55 -2.43
CA PRO A 152 6.75 -18.06 -1.77
C PRO A 152 6.80 -16.53 -1.71
N ASP A 153 7.52 -16.01 -0.71
CA ASP A 153 7.61 -14.57 -0.45
C ASP A 153 8.40 -13.79 -1.51
N HIS A 154 9.29 -14.47 -2.23
CA HIS A 154 10.11 -13.92 -3.32
C HIS A 154 10.21 -14.90 -4.49
N ARG A 155 10.23 -14.38 -5.72
CA ARG A 155 10.44 -15.16 -6.96
C ARG A 155 11.41 -14.45 -7.90
N PRO A 156 12.73 -14.48 -7.62
CA PRO A 156 13.71 -13.83 -8.47
C PRO A 156 13.73 -14.48 -9.86
N GLY A 157 13.63 -13.65 -10.91
CA GLY A 157 13.64 -14.09 -12.30
C GLY A 157 12.27 -14.45 -12.89
N CYS A 158 11.18 -14.37 -12.11
CA CYS A 158 9.82 -14.54 -12.61
C CYS A 158 9.23 -13.21 -13.09
N TYR A 159 8.58 -13.23 -14.24
CA TYR A 159 7.94 -12.07 -14.85
C TYR A 159 6.43 -12.28 -15.01
N CYS A 160 5.68 -11.22 -14.73
CA CYS A 160 4.23 -11.18 -14.85
C CYS A 160 3.82 -10.25 -15.98
N LYS A 161 2.84 -10.67 -16.78
CA LYS A 161 2.24 -9.79 -17.78
C LYS A 161 1.46 -8.68 -17.07
N LEU A 162 1.80 -7.43 -17.35
CA LEU A 162 1.16 -6.28 -16.71
C LEU A 162 0.43 -5.44 -17.75
N ASP A 163 -0.81 -5.06 -17.47
CA ASP A 163 -1.45 -3.96 -18.20
C ASP A 163 -0.81 -2.65 -17.73
N VAL A 164 0.28 -2.27 -18.40
CA VAL A 164 1.10 -1.11 -18.02
C VAL A 164 0.29 0.19 -18.08
N VAL A 165 -0.64 0.30 -19.03
CA VAL A 165 -1.47 1.50 -19.21
C VAL A 165 -2.42 1.63 -18.02
N LYS A 166 -3.18 0.58 -17.72
CA LYS A 166 -4.11 0.58 -16.59
C LYS A 166 -3.39 0.72 -15.25
N PHE A 167 -2.27 0.02 -15.09
CA PHE A 167 -1.43 0.13 -13.89
C PHE A 167 -0.94 1.56 -13.67
N THR A 168 -0.44 2.21 -14.72
CA THR A 168 0.04 3.60 -14.63
C THR A 168 -1.09 4.58 -14.34
N GLU A 169 -2.24 4.45 -15.02
CA GLU A 169 -3.42 5.29 -14.80
C GLU A 169 -3.90 5.22 -13.35
N LEU A 170 -4.11 4.00 -12.83
CA LEU A 170 -4.59 3.81 -11.46
C LEU A 170 -3.54 4.22 -10.43
N THR A 171 -2.25 3.99 -10.71
CA THR A 171 -1.16 4.46 -9.82
C THR A 171 -1.12 5.98 -9.75
N ALA A 172 -1.34 6.68 -10.87
CA ALA A 172 -1.44 8.14 -10.89
C ALA A 172 -2.64 8.63 -10.07
N ALA A 173 -3.82 8.02 -10.23
CA ALA A 173 -5.00 8.35 -9.44
C ALA A 173 -4.79 8.09 -7.94
N THR A 174 -4.23 6.93 -7.58
CA THR A 174 -3.86 6.58 -6.20
C THR A 174 -2.88 7.59 -5.60
N THR A 175 -1.86 7.99 -6.36
CA THR A 175 -0.87 8.97 -5.91
C THR A 175 -1.49 10.36 -5.77
N ALA A 176 -2.36 10.78 -6.68
CA ALA A 176 -3.08 12.05 -6.63
C ALA A 176 -4.02 12.12 -5.41
N LEU A 177 -4.77 11.06 -5.11
CA LEU A 177 -5.65 11.00 -3.94
C LEU A 177 -4.86 10.99 -2.63
N THR A 178 -3.76 10.22 -2.58
CA THR A 178 -2.83 10.21 -1.44
C THR A 178 -2.26 11.61 -1.20
N LYS A 179 -1.85 12.30 -2.27
CA LYS A 179 -1.39 13.69 -2.21
C LYS A 179 -2.49 14.64 -1.71
N MET A 180 -3.72 14.48 -2.16
CA MET A 180 -4.84 15.30 -1.71
C MET A 180 -5.05 15.16 -0.19
N ILE A 181 -5.01 13.93 0.34
CA ILE A 181 -5.11 13.68 1.79
C ILE A 181 -3.95 14.36 2.54
N LEU A 182 -2.73 14.36 1.98
CA LEU A 182 -1.59 15.08 2.57
C LEU A 182 -1.72 16.59 2.51
N ASP A 183 -2.21 17.14 1.40
CA ASP A 183 -2.46 18.58 1.27
C ASP A 183 -3.55 19.03 2.26
N LEU A 184 -4.47 18.12 2.62
CA LEU A 184 -5.46 18.26 3.68
C LEU A 184 -4.95 17.87 5.08
N LYS A 185 -3.64 17.63 5.25
CA LYS A 185 -2.98 17.31 6.52
C LYS A 185 -3.58 16.08 7.23
N GLY A 186 -3.85 15.04 6.46
CA GLY A 186 -4.42 13.79 6.97
C GLY A 186 -5.93 13.83 7.18
N GLU A 187 -6.63 14.92 6.88
CA GLU A 187 -8.09 14.88 6.77
C GLU A 187 -8.49 14.09 5.52
N LEU A 188 -9.48 13.21 5.64
CA LEU A 188 -10.07 12.56 4.47
C LEU A 188 -10.95 13.59 3.75
N PRO A 189 -11.01 13.58 2.40
CA PRO A 189 -11.96 14.42 1.69
C PRO A 189 -13.39 14.09 2.16
N PRO A 190 -14.30 15.08 2.28
CA PRO A 190 -15.68 14.85 2.75
C PRO A 190 -16.42 13.75 1.98
N GLU A 191 -16.10 13.60 0.69
CA GLU A 191 -16.59 12.58 -0.22
C GLU A 191 -16.24 11.14 0.23
N ALA A 192 -15.22 10.95 1.06
CA ALA A 192 -14.88 9.64 1.59
C ALA A 192 -15.86 9.17 2.69
N GLU A 193 -16.57 10.08 3.36
CA GLU A 193 -17.42 9.75 4.52
C GLU A 193 -18.49 8.69 4.23
N PRO A 194 -19.26 8.77 3.11
CA PRO A 194 -20.25 7.75 2.77
C PRO A 194 -19.67 6.36 2.50
N ARG A 195 -18.35 6.28 2.27
CA ARG A 195 -17.60 5.06 1.95
C ARG A 195 -16.97 4.42 3.20
N ILE A 196 -17.03 5.10 4.36
CA ILE A 196 -16.52 4.58 5.63
C ILE A 196 -17.53 3.62 6.24
N ILE A 197 -17.09 2.39 6.54
CA ILE A 197 -17.91 1.42 7.27
C ILE A 197 -17.67 1.63 8.77
N HIS A 198 -18.60 2.34 9.41
CA HIS A 198 -18.61 2.51 10.87
C HIS A 198 -19.09 1.22 11.54
N VAL A 199 -18.16 0.40 12.02
CA VAL A 199 -18.49 -0.77 12.85
C VAL A 199 -18.48 -0.34 14.31
N GLU A 200 -19.62 -0.42 15.00
CA GLU A 200 -19.63 -0.30 16.48
C GLU A 200 -18.63 -1.30 17.05
N LYS A 201 -17.53 -0.81 17.63
CA LYS A 201 -16.56 -1.64 18.34
C LYS A 201 -17.19 -2.16 19.62
N LYS A 202 -17.98 -3.23 19.53
CA LYS A 202 -18.36 -4.04 20.69
C LYS A 202 -17.14 -4.85 21.11
N PHE A 203 -16.31 -4.27 21.96
CA PHE A 203 -15.30 -5.02 22.66
C PHE A 203 -16.01 -6.01 23.60
N TYR A 204 -15.89 -7.31 23.33
CA TYR A 204 -16.42 -8.37 24.21
C TYR A 204 -15.58 -8.55 25.49
N TYR A 205 -15.08 -7.46 26.07
CA TYR A 205 -14.23 -7.47 27.26
C TYR A 205 -14.79 -6.62 28.42
N ASP A 206 -16.08 -6.32 28.41
CA ASP A 206 -16.77 -5.93 29.64
C ASP A 206 -17.12 -7.23 30.38
N ASP A 207 -16.45 -7.46 31.52
CA ASP A 207 -16.56 -8.57 32.48
C ASP A 207 -15.66 -9.82 32.27
N VAL A 208 -14.33 -9.66 32.48
CA VAL A 208 -13.48 -10.70 33.10
C VAL A 208 -12.51 -10.09 34.11
#